data_AF-A0A7S3PUF6-F1
#
_entry.id   AF-A0A7S3PUF6-F1
#
_cell.length_a   1.000
_cell.length_b   1.000
_cell.length_c   1.000
_cell.angle_alpha   90.00
_cell.angle_beta   90.00
_cell.angle_gamma   90.00
#
_symmetry.space_group_name_H-M   'P 1'
#
loop_
_entity.id
_entity.type
_entity.pdbx_description
1 polymer ?
#
loop_
_entity_poly.entity_id
_entity_poly.type
_entity_poly.pdbx_seq_one_letter_code
_entity_poly.pdbx_strand_id
1 'polypeptide(L)'
;IRASPVVYGYSQSLSAAYGFLVGCIFCYGAKVGWYHSIFLPGILLEMESGEMSTWGSVDECTLVLVSAGICAANTLTSGDALPKRALRINLTCGDFIEVAYPYMSKSKTVNIAGYLASGVSTAILYSKQPSNVMSSAYLPMPLSLILADDWSRLGLAMMSAFIIAFGGMLCSNMMKPRNYEQKKKGN
;
A
#
# COMPACT_ATOMS: atom_id res chain seq x y z
N ILE A 1 -12.70 35.85 -2.17
CA ILE A 1 -11.40 35.94 -2.88
C ILE A 1 -11.14 34.57 -3.50
N ARG A 2 -11.31 34.41 -4.82
CA ARG A 2 -11.13 33.12 -5.52
C ARG A 2 -9.66 33.03 -5.91
N ALA A 3 -8.91 32.10 -5.31
CA ALA A 3 -7.49 31.95 -5.64
C ALA A 3 -7.30 31.62 -7.12
N SER A 4 -6.25 32.18 -7.72
CA SER A 4 -5.91 31.99 -9.14
C SER A 4 -5.63 30.52 -9.45
N PRO A 5 -5.92 30.01 -10.65
CA PRO A 5 -5.69 28.60 -11.03
C PRO A 5 -4.25 28.12 -10.82
N VAL A 6 -3.26 29.03 -10.90
CA VAL A 6 -1.85 28.76 -10.60
C VAL A 6 -1.61 28.43 -9.11
N VAL A 7 -2.30 29.13 -8.20
CA VAL A 7 -2.18 28.91 -6.75
C VAL A 7 -2.79 27.57 -6.35
N TYR A 8 -3.90 27.18 -6.98
CA TYR A 8 -4.51 25.86 -6.82
C TYR A 8 -3.59 24.73 -7.30
N GLY A 9 -2.92 24.89 -8.45
CA GLY A 9 -1.99 23.88 -8.95
C GLY A 9 -0.78 23.66 -8.02
N TYR A 10 -0.26 24.73 -7.41
CA TYR A 10 0.86 24.63 -6.46
C TYR A 10 0.45 23.98 -5.15
N SER A 11 -0.72 24.34 -4.59
CA SER A 11 -1.21 23.71 -3.35
C SER A 11 -1.47 22.21 -3.55
N GLN A 12 -2.03 21.84 -4.70
CA GLN A 12 -2.33 20.46 -5.05
C GLN A 12 -1.06 19.61 -5.17
N SER A 13 -0.02 20.14 -5.81
CA SER A 13 1.28 19.47 -5.95
C SER A 13 1.96 19.28 -4.59
N LEU A 14 1.85 20.27 -3.69
CA LEU A 14 2.39 20.20 -2.34
C LEU A 14 1.65 19.16 -1.50
N SER A 15 0.31 19.08 -1.61
CA SER A 15 -0.49 18.05 -0.93
C SER A 15 -0.17 16.65 -1.41
N ALA A 16 0.02 16.46 -2.72
CA ALA A 16 0.44 15.17 -3.27
C ALA A 16 1.84 14.77 -2.79
N ALA A 17 2.79 15.71 -2.75
CA ALA A 17 4.13 15.46 -2.21
C ALA A 17 4.10 15.11 -0.71
N TYR A 18 3.26 15.79 0.07
CA TYR A 18 3.04 15.44 1.47
C TYR A 18 2.45 14.04 1.61
N GLY A 19 1.40 13.71 0.84
CA GLY A 19 0.83 12.36 0.79
C GLY A 19 1.88 11.31 0.46
N PHE A 20 2.75 11.57 -0.52
CA PHE A 20 3.84 10.66 -0.87
C PHE A 20 4.77 10.35 0.30
N LEU A 21 5.15 11.37 1.06
CA LEU A 21 5.98 11.20 2.26
C LEU A 21 5.24 10.40 3.35
N VAL A 22 3.96 10.69 3.58
CA VAL A 22 3.12 9.94 4.53
C VAL A 22 3.12 8.45 4.19
N GLY A 23 2.91 8.09 2.92
CA GLY A 23 2.92 6.69 2.49
C GLY A 23 4.27 6.02 2.68
N CYS A 24 5.37 6.71 2.37
CA CYS A 24 6.71 6.20 2.64
C CYS A 24 6.96 5.96 4.13
N ILE A 25 6.50 6.88 4.99
CA ILE A 25 6.63 6.79 6.45
C ILE A 25 5.78 5.64 7.00
N PHE A 26 4.56 5.45 6.50
CA PHE A 26 3.69 4.33 6.87
C PHE A 26 4.35 2.98 6.55
N CYS A 27 4.84 2.84 5.31
CA CYS A 27 5.54 1.64 4.88
C CYS A 27 6.79 1.36 5.73
N TYR A 28 7.58 2.40 6.03
CA TYR A 28 8.77 2.25 6.89
C TYR A 28 8.39 1.90 8.33
N GLY A 29 7.45 2.64 8.91
CA GLY A 29 7.03 2.46 10.29
C GLY A 29 6.44 1.08 10.53
N ALA A 30 5.64 0.57 9.60
CA ALA A 30 5.07 -0.77 9.69
C ALA A 30 6.18 -1.84 9.73
N LYS A 31 7.22 -1.72 8.90
CA LYS A 31 8.39 -2.62 8.91
C LYS A 31 9.20 -2.58 10.21
N VAL A 32 9.25 -1.43 10.88
CA VAL A 32 10.00 -1.23 12.14
C VAL A 32 9.13 -1.51 13.37
N GLY A 33 7.85 -1.86 13.18
CA GLY A 33 6.93 -2.21 14.27
C GLY A 33 6.18 -1.04 14.88
N TRP A 34 6.16 0.14 14.24
CA TRP A 34 5.36 1.29 14.68
C TRP A 34 3.87 1.12 14.43
N TYR A 35 3.47 0.10 13.67
CA TYR A 35 2.07 -0.14 13.34
C TYR A 35 1.20 -0.24 14.59
N HIS A 36 1.50 -1.19 15.49
CA HIS A 36 0.69 -1.40 16.69
C HIS A 36 0.81 -0.29 17.74
N SER A 37 1.93 0.42 17.77
CA SER A 37 2.20 1.44 18.80
C SER A 37 1.75 2.84 18.41
N ILE A 38 1.62 3.12 17.10
CA ILE A 38 1.38 4.48 16.58
C ILE A 38 0.25 4.48 15.56
N PHE A 39 0.35 3.72 14.48
CA PHE A 39 -0.60 3.83 13.36
C PHE A 39 -1.97 3.27 13.70
N LEU A 40 -2.03 2.06 14.25
CA LEU A 40 -3.27 1.41 14.68
C LEU A 40 -4.02 2.26 15.74
N PRO A 41 -3.39 2.73 16.84
CA PRO A 41 -4.05 3.69 17.73
C PRO A 41 -4.52 4.96 17.03
N GLY A 42 -3.73 5.51 16.10
CA GLY A 42 -4.13 6.70 15.34
C GLY A 42 -5.36 6.48 14.45
N ILE A 43 -5.44 5.35 13.76
CA ILE A 43 -6.59 4.95 12.95
C ILE A 43 -7.84 4.82 13.83
N LEU A 44 -7.71 4.15 14.98
CA LEU A 44 -8.82 3.96 15.92
C LEU A 44 -9.31 5.29 16.50
N LEU A 45 -8.42 6.24 16.80
CA LEU A 45 -8.79 7.58 17.26
C LEU A 45 -9.52 8.39 16.17
N GLU A 46 -9.10 8.28 14.90
CA GLU A 46 -9.86 8.87 13.79
C GLU A 46 -11.25 8.25 13.68
N MET A 47 -11.33 6.91 13.82
CA MET A 47 -12.59 6.15 13.75
C MET A 47 -13.51 6.37 14.96
N GLU A 48 -13.00 6.83 16.10
CA GLU A 48 -13.81 7.17 17.27
C GLU A 48 -14.66 8.43 17.02
N SER A 49 -14.14 9.37 16.23
CA SER A 49 -14.83 10.62 15.87
C SER A 49 -15.88 10.42 14.76
N GLY A 50 -15.89 9.26 14.10
CA GLY A 50 -16.83 8.83 13.06
C GLY A 50 -16.31 7.60 12.31
N GLU A 51 -17.14 6.86 11.57
CA GLU A 51 -16.74 5.56 10.98
C GLU A 51 -15.68 5.62 9.86
N MET A 52 -15.22 6.82 9.46
CA MET A 52 -14.25 6.99 8.37
C MET A 52 -12.90 7.50 8.87
N SER A 53 -11.82 7.03 8.26
CA SER A 53 -10.44 7.40 8.62
C SER A 53 -9.60 7.66 7.37
N THR A 54 -8.82 8.74 7.40
CA THR A 54 -7.80 9.02 6.36
C THR A 54 -6.64 8.05 6.52
N TRP A 55 -6.20 7.83 7.76
CA TRP A 55 -5.12 6.89 8.07
C TRP A 55 -5.52 5.45 7.73
N GLY A 56 -6.81 5.11 7.84
CA GLY A 56 -7.38 3.86 7.35
C GLY A 56 -7.26 3.69 5.84
N SER A 57 -7.58 4.72 5.05
CA SER A 57 -7.35 4.71 3.59
C SER A 57 -5.87 4.54 3.23
N VAL A 58 -4.98 5.19 4.00
CA VAL A 58 -3.53 5.07 3.86
C VAL A 58 -3.07 3.66 4.20
N ASP A 59 -3.56 3.07 5.29
CA ASP A 59 -3.25 1.71 5.73
C ASP A 59 -3.60 0.67 4.65
N GLU A 60 -4.84 0.74 4.16
CA GLU A 60 -5.33 -0.13 3.09
C GLU A 60 -4.44 -0.02 1.84
N CYS A 61 -4.11 1.19 1.40
CA CYS A 61 -3.27 1.38 0.23
C CYS A 61 -1.80 0.94 0.44
N THR A 62 -1.19 1.34 1.55
CA THR A 62 0.27 1.21 1.77
C THR A 62 0.68 -0.14 2.33
N LEU A 63 -0.20 -0.78 3.10
CA LEU A 63 0.08 -2.06 3.73
C LEU A 63 -0.65 -3.16 2.95
N VAL A 64 -1.98 -3.11 2.93
CA VAL A 64 -2.80 -4.22 2.38
C VAL A 64 -2.55 -4.42 0.89
N LEU A 65 -2.70 -3.37 0.07
CA LEU A 65 -2.58 -3.50 -1.39
C LEU A 65 -1.14 -3.67 -1.86
N VAL A 66 -0.16 -3.10 -1.16
CA VAL A 66 1.27 -3.37 -1.43
C VAL A 66 1.60 -4.83 -1.14
N SER A 67 1.18 -5.35 0.03
CA SER A 67 1.36 -6.76 0.40
C SER A 67 0.68 -7.70 -0.59
N ALA A 68 -0.56 -7.38 -0.96
CA ALA A 68 -1.33 -8.12 -1.95
C ALA A 68 -0.62 -8.14 -3.31
N GLY A 69 -0.10 -7.01 -3.79
CA GLY A 69 0.65 -6.94 -5.06
C GLY A 69 1.89 -7.84 -5.06
N ILE A 70 2.69 -7.76 -4.00
CA ILE A 70 3.88 -8.63 -3.82
C ILE A 70 3.50 -10.11 -3.77
N CYS A 71 2.44 -10.45 -3.02
CA CYS A 71 1.97 -11.83 -2.89
C CYS A 71 1.38 -12.37 -4.19
N ALA A 72 0.66 -11.56 -4.95
CA ALA A 72 0.10 -11.93 -6.24
C ALA A 72 1.20 -12.25 -7.26
N ALA A 73 2.24 -11.41 -7.34
CA ALA A 73 3.38 -11.65 -8.22
C ALA A 73 4.10 -12.96 -7.86
N ASN A 74 4.34 -13.21 -6.58
CA ASN A 74 4.93 -14.47 -6.14
C ASN A 74 4.05 -15.68 -6.41
N THR A 75 2.74 -15.58 -6.17
CA THR A 75 1.78 -16.64 -6.48
C THR A 75 1.85 -17.02 -7.96
N LEU A 76 2.00 -16.03 -8.85
CA LEU A 76 2.12 -16.24 -10.29
C LEU A 76 3.45 -16.89 -10.69
N THR A 77 4.55 -16.51 -10.06
CA THR A 77 5.89 -16.96 -10.49
C THR A 77 6.42 -18.22 -9.79
N SER A 78 6.11 -18.44 -8.50
CA SER A 78 6.63 -19.58 -7.74
C SER A 78 5.58 -20.67 -7.50
N GLY A 79 4.30 -20.35 -7.57
CA GLY A 79 3.22 -21.32 -7.29
C GLY A 79 3.10 -21.74 -5.82
N ASP A 80 3.82 -21.06 -4.91
CA ASP A 80 3.81 -21.39 -3.48
C ASP A 80 2.43 -21.15 -2.83
N ALA A 81 2.05 -22.03 -1.90
CA ALA A 81 0.76 -21.92 -1.19
C ALA A 81 0.70 -20.72 -0.22
N LEU A 82 1.84 -20.28 0.32
CA LEU A 82 1.92 -19.22 1.32
C LEU A 82 1.55 -17.84 0.74
N PRO A 83 2.17 -17.35 -0.36
CA PRO A 83 1.76 -16.10 -1.03
C PRO A 83 0.28 -16.11 -1.45
N LYS A 84 -0.24 -17.26 -1.90
CA LYS A 84 -1.65 -17.39 -2.30
C LYS A 84 -2.59 -17.23 -1.11
N ARG A 85 -2.24 -17.79 0.05
CA ARG A 85 -3.02 -17.62 1.29
C ARG A 85 -2.95 -16.16 1.75
N ALA A 86 -1.76 -15.58 1.74
CA ALA A 86 -1.53 -14.20 2.14
C ALA A 86 -2.28 -13.19 1.25
N LEU A 87 -2.29 -13.40 -0.07
CA LEU A 87 -3.07 -12.59 -1.00
C LEU A 87 -4.56 -12.60 -0.63
N ARG A 88 -5.12 -13.78 -0.35
CA ARG A 88 -6.52 -13.89 0.07
C ARG A 88 -6.78 -13.12 1.36
N ILE A 89 -5.94 -13.32 2.39
CA ILE A 89 -6.12 -12.65 3.68
C ILE A 89 -6.06 -11.13 3.52
N ASN A 90 -5.07 -10.59 2.80
CA ASN A 90 -5.01 -9.16 2.54
C ASN A 90 -6.31 -8.63 1.91
N LEU A 91 -6.83 -9.29 0.87
CA LEU A 91 -8.04 -8.83 0.19
C LEU A 91 -9.34 -9.03 0.99
N THR A 92 -9.43 -10.06 1.83
CA THR A 92 -10.67 -10.40 2.57
C THR A 92 -10.71 -9.87 3.99
N CYS A 93 -9.56 -9.60 4.60
CA CYS A 93 -9.46 -9.19 6.00
C CYS A 93 -8.90 -7.77 6.16
N GLY A 94 -8.32 -7.19 5.10
CA GLY A 94 -7.77 -5.83 5.16
C GLY A 94 -6.55 -5.70 6.06
N ASP A 95 -5.84 -6.81 6.34
CA ASP A 95 -4.64 -6.81 7.17
C ASP A 95 -3.85 -8.12 6.99
N PHE A 96 -2.60 -8.04 6.53
CA PHE A 96 -1.54 -9.06 6.63
C PHE A 96 -0.26 -8.60 5.90
N ILE A 97 0.37 -7.52 6.35
CA ILE A 97 1.53 -6.92 5.70
C ILE A 97 2.86 -7.64 6.02
N GLU A 98 2.94 -8.34 7.15
CA GLU A 98 4.17 -8.97 7.66
C GLU A 98 4.75 -9.99 6.68
N VAL A 99 3.89 -10.61 5.88
CA VAL A 99 4.27 -11.55 4.83
C VAL A 99 5.10 -10.89 3.71
N ALA A 100 4.93 -9.58 3.48
CA ALA A 100 5.69 -8.83 2.48
C ALA A 100 7.11 -8.50 2.95
N TYR A 101 7.34 -8.34 4.26
CA TYR A 101 8.62 -7.88 4.80
C TYR A 101 9.81 -8.76 4.43
N PRO A 102 9.73 -10.11 4.46
CA PRO A 102 10.82 -10.95 3.99
C PRO A 102 11.20 -10.71 2.52
N TYR A 103 10.23 -10.41 1.65
CA TYR A 103 10.50 -10.12 0.24
C TYR A 103 11.16 -8.75 0.06
N MET A 104 10.66 -7.73 0.78
CA MET A 104 11.24 -6.39 0.78
C MET A 104 12.66 -6.39 1.35
N SER A 105 12.93 -7.13 2.43
CA SER A 105 14.26 -7.21 3.03
C SER A 105 15.27 -7.97 2.17
N LYS A 106 14.82 -8.98 1.40
CA LYS A 106 15.69 -9.79 0.53
C LYS A 106 16.02 -9.11 -0.80
N SER A 107 15.19 -8.19 -1.29
CA SER A 107 15.37 -7.55 -2.59
C SER A 107 15.22 -6.03 -2.52
N LYS A 108 16.30 -5.31 -2.84
CA LYS A 108 16.28 -3.84 -2.94
C LYS A 108 15.22 -3.36 -3.93
N THR A 109 15.01 -4.08 -5.03
CA THR A 109 14.00 -3.75 -6.04
C THR A 109 12.60 -3.80 -5.44
N VAL A 110 12.26 -4.86 -4.69
CA VAL A 110 10.94 -5.01 -4.05
C VAL A 110 10.77 -3.97 -2.95
N ASN A 111 11.82 -3.69 -2.19
CA ASN A 111 11.81 -2.67 -1.15
C ASN A 111 11.48 -1.28 -1.71
N ILE A 112 12.20 -0.88 -2.77
CA ILE A 112 11.98 0.41 -3.44
C ILE A 112 10.58 0.45 -4.04
N ALA A 113 10.14 -0.63 -4.71
CA ALA A 113 8.80 -0.70 -5.27
C ALA A 113 7.71 -0.58 -4.20
N GLY A 114 7.89 -1.18 -3.01
CA GLY A 114 6.93 -1.04 -1.91
C GLY A 114 6.84 0.40 -1.40
N TYR A 115 7.96 1.11 -1.25
CA TYR A 115 7.94 2.53 -0.89
C TYR A 115 7.32 3.40 -1.99
N LEU A 116 7.65 3.14 -3.26
CA LEU A 116 7.05 3.85 -4.39
C LEU A 116 5.55 3.61 -4.49
N ALA A 117 5.10 2.35 -4.33
CA ALA A 117 3.69 1.98 -4.31
C ALA A 117 2.94 2.69 -3.18
N SER A 118 3.54 2.70 -1.99
CA SER A 118 2.99 3.39 -0.81
C SER A 118 2.91 4.89 -1.05
N GLY A 119 3.99 5.53 -1.50
CA GLY A 119 4.01 6.97 -1.74
C GLY A 119 3.09 7.41 -2.88
N VAL A 120 3.06 6.70 -4.01
CA VAL A 120 2.20 7.07 -5.14
C VAL A 120 0.73 6.95 -4.78
N SER A 121 0.33 5.86 -4.12
CA SER A 121 -1.06 5.66 -3.71
C SER A 121 -1.52 6.72 -2.72
N THR A 122 -0.71 7.05 -1.71
CA THR A 122 -1.05 8.12 -0.76
C THR A 122 -0.97 9.51 -1.38
N ALA A 123 -0.09 9.76 -2.34
CA ALA A 123 -0.11 11.00 -3.12
C ALA A 123 -1.46 11.19 -3.84
N ILE A 124 -2.06 10.11 -4.35
CA ILE A 124 -3.40 10.13 -4.96
C ILE A 124 -4.46 10.43 -3.91
N LEU A 125 -4.41 9.81 -2.72
CA LEU A 125 -5.37 10.07 -1.63
C LEU A 125 -5.36 11.54 -1.17
N TYR A 126 -4.19 12.19 -1.18
CA TYR A 126 -3.99 13.59 -0.76
C TYR A 126 -4.03 14.58 -1.94
N SER A 127 -4.29 14.12 -3.16
CA SER A 127 -4.15 14.91 -4.39
C SER A 127 -5.21 16.00 -4.59
N LYS A 128 -6.21 16.15 -3.72
CA LYS A 128 -7.27 17.14 -3.88
C LYS A 128 -7.69 17.72 -2.54
N GLN A 129 -7.59 19.03 -2.41
CA GLN A 129 -8.10 19.79 -1.27
C GLN A 129 -9.58 20.19 -1.50
N PRO A 130 -10.38 20.37 -0.43
CA PRO A 130 -9.97 20.45 0.99
C PRO A 130 -10.00 19.12 1.77
N SER A 131 -10.58 18.04 1.24
CA SER A 131 -10.72 16.76 1.96
C SER A 131 -9.86 15.64 1.37
N ASN A 132 -9.06 15.00 2.23
CA ASN A 132 -8.41 13.73 1.92
C ASN A 132 -9.47 12.63 1.78
N VAL A 133 -9.14 11.56 1.07
CA VAL A 133 -10.03 10.40 0.92
C VAL A 133 -10.10 9.61 2.23
N MET A 134 -11.29 9.42 2.75
CA MET A 134 -11.56 8.71 3.99
C MET A 134 -12.36 7.44 3.71
N SER A 135 -12.00 6.35 4.40
CA SER A 135 -12.75 5.10 4.37
C SER A 135 -12.64 4.39 5.72
N SER A 136 -13.51 3.40 5.95
CA SER A 136 -13.39 2.50 7.09
C SER A 136 -12.18 1.57 6.90
N ALA A 137 -11.39 1.41 7.96
CA ALA A 137 -10.27 0.48 8.03
C ALA A 137 -10.73 -0.92 8.45
N TYR A 138 -9.85 -1.92 8.31
CA TYR A 138 -10.05 -3.31 8.78
C TYR A 138 -11.24 -4.05 8.16
N LEU A 139 -11.63 -3.63 6.96
CA LEU A 139 -12.70 -4.25 6.19
C LEU A 139 -12.12 -5.01 5.00
N PRO A 140 -12.84 -6.01 4.47
CA PRO A 140 -12.51 -6.57 3.16
C PRO A 140 -12.37 -5.44 2.12
N MET A 141 -11.38 -5.53 1.25
CA MET A 141 -11.04 -4.48 0.27
C MET A 141 -12.27 -3.96 -0.51
N PRO A 142 -13.18 -4.81 -1.04
CA PRO A 142 -14.36 -4.31 -1.74
C PRO A 142 -15.29 -3.47 -0.87
N LEU A 143 -15.40 -3.80 0.42
CA LEU A 143 -16.26 -3.08 1.36
C LEU A 143 -15.63 -1.74 1.75
N SER A 144 -14.31 -1.71 2.00
CA SER A 144 -13.57 -0.46 2.19
C SER A 144 -13.72 0.47 0.98
N LEU A 145 -13.73 -0.06 -0.24
CA LEU A 145 -13.95 0.75 -1.44
C LEU A 145 -15.36 1.35 -1.52
N ILE A 146 -16.39 0.56 -1.18
CA ILE A 146 -17.80 0.98 -1.25
C ILE A 146 -18.12 2.05 -0.20
N LEU A 147 -17.52 1.95 0.99
CA LEU A 147 -17.77 2.85 2.11
C LEU A 147 -16.93 4.14 2.05
N ALA A 148 -16.03 4.26 1.07
CA ALA A 148 -15.19 5.44 0.93
C ALA A 148 -15.98 6.68 0.49
N ASP A 149 -15.60 7.84 1.02
CA ASP A 149 -16.16 9.13 0.64
C ASP A 149 -15.94 9.45 -0.85
N ASP A 150 -14.83 8.97 -1.42
CA ASP A 150 -14.52 8.98 -2.83
C ASP A 150 -13.95 7.64 -3.28
N TRP A 151 -14.86 6.72 -3.60
CA TRP A 151 -14.55 5.39 -4.13
C TRP A 151 -13.66 5.44 -5.38
N SER A 152 -13.79 6.48 -6.22
CA SER A 152 -13.02 6.58 -7.46
C SER A 152 -11.54 6.87 -7.18
N ARG A 153 -11.26 7.81 -6.28
CA ARG A 153 -9.89 8.13 -5.87
C ARG A 153 -9.26 7.03 -5.04
N LEU A 154 -10.01 6.42 -4.12
CA LEU A 154 -9.52 5.27 -3.36
C LEU A 154 -9.20 4.10 -4.30
N GLY A 155 -10.08 3.79 -5.25
CA GLY A 155 -9.86 2.72 -6.22
C GLY A 155 -8.63 2.95 -7.09
N LEU A 156 -8.39 4.19 -7.54
CA LEU A 156 -7.16 4.55 -8.24
C LEU A 156 -5.91 4.39 -7.36
N ALA A 157 -5.97 4.82 -6.10
CA ALA A 157 -4.87 4.67 -5.15
C ALA A 157 -4.55 3.19 -4.89
N MET A 158 -5.56 2.37 -4.58
CA MET A 158 -5.45 0.93 -4.39
C MET A 158 -4.84 0.22 -5.61
N MET A 159 -5.34 0.55 -6.80
CA MET A 159 -4.85 -0.03 -8.05
C MET A 159 -3.38 0.37 -8.30
N SER A 160 -3.01 1.62 -8.04
CA SER A 160 -1.62 2.08 -8.17
C SER A 160 -0.68 1.36 -7.21
N ALA A 161 -1.09 1.19 -5.94
CA ALA A 161 -0.31 0.47 -4.94
C ALA A 161 -0.08 -0.98 -5.38
N PHE A 162 -1.16 -1.67 -5.77
CA PHE A 162 -1.10 -3.05 -6.20
C PHE A 162 -0.19 -3.23 -7.43
N ILE A 163 -0.38 -2.43 -8.49
CA ILE A 163 0.35 -2.58 -9.75
C ILE A 163 1.85 -2.30 -9.57
N ILE A 164 2.21 -1.24 -8.84
CA ILE A 164 3.62 -0.88 -8.63
C ILE A 164 4.33 -1.96 -7.80
N ALA A 165 3.69 -2.44 -6.72
CA ALA A 165 4.25 -3.48 -5.87
C ALA A 165 4.36 -4.83 -6.61
N PHE A 166 3.32 -5.20 -7.35
CA PHE A 166 3.28 -6.40 -8.21
C PHE A 166 4.39 -6.36 -9.27
N GLY A 167 4.51 -5.25 -9.99
CA GLY A 167 5.54 -5.06 -11.02
C GLY A 167 6.95 -5.14 -10.44
N GLY A 168 7.19 -4.50 -9.28
CA GLY A 168 8.48 -4.58 -8.59
C GLY A 168 8.86 -6.00 -8.19
N MET A 169 7.90 -6.79 -7.70
CA MET A 169 8.13 -8.19 -7.35
C MET A 169 8.34 -9.08 -8.59
N LEU A 170 7.56 -8.88 -9.66
CA LEU A 170 7.78 -9.58 -10.93
C LEU A 170 9.16 -9.31 -11.50
N CYS A 171 9.55 -8.04 -11.60
CA CYS A 171 10.90 -7.65 -12.04
C CYS A 171 11.97 -8.32 -11.17
N SER A 172 11.80 -8.30 -9.85
CA SER A 172 12.74 -8.97 -8.95
C SER A 172 12.81 -10.48 -9.15
N ASN A 173 11.70 -11.13 -9.51
CA ASN A 173 11.67 -12.57 -9.78
C ASN A 173 12.33 -12.90 -11.13
N MET A 174 12.14 -12.05 -12.15
CA MET A 174 12.80 -12.19 -13.46
C MET A 174 14.31 -11.96 -13.38
N MET A 175 14.78 -11.10 -12.48
CA MET A 175 16.20 -10.78 -12.31
C MET A 175 16.99 -11.85 -11.53
N LYS A 176 16.34 -12.87 -10.94
CA LYS A 176 17.05 -13.93 -10.22
C LYS A 176 17.85 -14.79 -11.21
N PRO A 177 19.18 -14.86 -11.11
CA PRO A 177 19.96 -15.70 -12.01
C PRO A 177 19.63 -17.19 -11.80
N ARG A 178 19.46 -17.90 -12.92
CA ARG A 178 19.06 -19.31 -13.02
C ARG A 178 19.95 -20.30 -12.22
N ASN A 179 21.14 -19.86 -11.80
CA ASN A 179 22.11 -20.64 -11.04
C ASN A 179 21.71 -20.92 -9.57
N TYR A 180 20.73 -20.19 -9.01
CA TYR A 180 20.25 -20.43 -7.65
C TYR A 180 19.34 -21.67 -7.54
N GLU A 181 18.59 -21.96 -8.60
CA GLU A 181 17.73 -23.16 -8.72
C GLU A 181 18.55 -24.45 -8.75
N GLN A 182 19.71 -24.46 -9.42
CA GLN A 182 20.59 -25.63 -9.47
C GLN A 182 21.23 -25.97 -8.12
N LYS A 183 21.54 -24.96 -7.29
CA LYS A 183 22.09 -25.17 -5.95
C LYS A 183 21.05 -25.68 -4.95
N LYS A 184 19.76 -25.40 -5.17
CA LYS A 184 18.65 -25.87 -4.32
C LYS A 184 18.17 -27.28 -4.68
N LYS A 185 18.42 -27.75 -5.91
CA LYS A 185 18.13 -29.13 -6.37
C LYS A 185 19.30 -30.11 -6.18
N GLY A 186 20.47 -29.61 -5.81
CA GLY A 186 21.69 -30.41 -5.61
C GLY A 186 22.05 -30.70 -4.14
N ASN A 187 21.17 -30.34 -3.19
CA ASN A 187 21.30 -30.66 -1.76
C ASN A 187 20.10 -31.46 -1.29
#